data_AF-A0A0U1P6Q8-F1
#
_entry.id   AF-A0A0U1P6Q8-F1
#
_cell.length_a   1.000
_cell.length_b   1.000
_cell.length_c   1.000
_cell.angle_alpha   90.00
_cell.angle_beta   90.00
_cell.angle_gamma   90.00
#
_symmetry.space_group_name_H-M   'P 1'
#
loop_
_entity.id
_entity.type
_entity.pdbx_description
1 polymer ?
#
loop_
_entity_poly.entity_id
_entity_poly.type
_entity_poly.pdbx_seq_one_letter_code
_entity_poly.pdbx_strand_id
1 'polypeptide(L)'
;MTNQPGYAQHLANVERSARGWGEQEKQWSQTNLGTGGNTNPEDRFIHATYFSKHLTEPSSIINGIVKLDSTMFRIPHDAPNRPINGTMAGYATEYSVNRHLQSGETFIRYQWGDVYTQFKYNTQQIQQSNKLIFFKISSSDLMGDITQQVIDSGRSIDTEASH
;
A
#
# COMPACT_ATOMS: atom_id res chain seq x y z
N MET A 1 -0.03 7.60 -6.87
CA MET A 1 -0.04 8.96 -6.29
C MET A 1 0.68 8.92 -4.96
N THR A 2 1.49 9.93 -4.62
CA THR A 2 2.15 10.05 -3.30
C THR A 2 1.64 11.34 -2.60
N ASN A 3 2.39 11.88 -1.64
CA ASN A 3 2.06 13.13 -0.96
C ASN A 3 2.33 14.35 -1.88
N GLN A 4 2.75 15.49 -1.31
CA GLN A 4 3.22 16.65 -2.07
C GLN A 4 4.32 16.26 -3.08
N PRO A 5 4.55 16.98 -4.19
CA PRO A 5 3.76 18.09 -4.73
C PRO A 5 2.42 17.62 -5.33
N GLY A 6 1.70 18.53 -6.00
CA GLY A 6 0.49 18.18 -6.74
C GLY A 6 0.76 17.17 -7.87
N TYR A 7 -0.27 16.46 -8.30
CA TYR A 7 -0.16 15.36 -9.28
C TYR A 7 0.45 15.78 -10.62
N ALA A 8 0.10 16.96 -11.15
CA ALA A 8 0.69 17.45 -12.39
C ALA A 8 2.22 17.61 -12.28
N GLN A 9 2.72 18.05 -11.13
CA GLN A 9 4.15 18.15 -10.89
C GLN A 9 4.81 16.77 -10.78
N HIS A 10 4.15 15.81 -10.13
CA HIS A 10 4.60 14.41 -10.12
C HIS A 10 4.74 13.84 -11.54
N LEU A 11 3.77 14.08 -12.41
CA LEU A 11 3.84 13.65 -13.81
C LEU A 11 5.00 14.32 -14.56
N ALA A 12 5.17 15.63 -14.41
CA ALA A 12 6.28 16.36 -15.01
C ALA A 12 7.66 15.85 -14.53
N ASN A 13 7.76 15.45 -13.26
CA ASN A 13 8.97 14.86 -12.69
C ASN A 13 9.26 13.47 -13.28
N VAL A 14 8.23 12.64 -13.46
CA VAL A 14 8.35 11.35 -14.16
C VAL A 14 8.77 11.54 -15.60
N GLU A 15 8.14 12.44 -16.35
CA GLU A 15 8.50 12.70 -17.74
C GLU A 15 9.95 13.15 -17.89
N ARG A 16 10.41 14.04 -17.00
CA ARG A 16 11.81 14.49 -16.98
C ARG A 16 12.76 13.34 -16.72
N SER A 17 12.45 12.51 -15.72
CA SER A 17 13.25 11.35 -15.33
C SER A 17 13.31 10.30 -16.44
N ALA A 18 12.16 10.03 -17.08
CA ALA A 18 12.01 9.02 -18.11
C ALA A 18 12.84 9.26 -19.37
N ARG A 19 13.28 10.50 -19.63
CA ARG A 19 14.21 10.83 -20.72
C ARG A 19 15.54 10.08 -20.60
N GLY A 20 15.96 9.71 -19.38
CA GLY A 20 17.19 8.98 -19.11
C GLY A 20 17.03 7.46 -18.99
N TRP A 21 15.81 6.93 -19.02
CA TRP A 21 15.60 5.49 -18.77
C TRP A 21 15.94 4.62 -19.98
N GLY A 22 15.84 5.17 -21.19
CA GLY A 22 15.97 4.40 -22.44
C GLY A 22 14.76 3.50 -22.71
N GLU A 23 14.89 2.63 -23.72
CA GLU A 23 13.84 1.69 -24.13
C GLU A 23 13.56 0.66 -23.03
N GLN A 24 12.29 0.36 -22.78
CA GLN A 24 11.84 -0.39 -21.60
C GLN A 24 12.47 -1.79 -21.49
N GLU A 25 12.62 -2.48 -22.61
CA GLU A 25 13.22 -3.81 -22.71
C GLU A 25 14.73 -3.84 -22.52
N LYS A 26 15.40 -2.67 -22.58
CA LYS A 26 16.84 -2.52 -22.34
C LYS A 26 17.15 -1.99 -20.94
N GLN A 27 16.12 -1.66 -20.16
CA GLN A 27 16.28 -1.21 -18.79
C GLN A 27 16.73 -2.36 -17.89
N TRP A 28 17.57 -2.05 -16.90
CA TRP A 28 18.27 -3.03 -16.07
C TRP A 28 18.62 -2.45 -14.70
N SER A 29 19.30 -3.22 -13.85
CA SER A 29 19.59 -2.82 -12.46
C SER A 29 20.42 -1.55 -12.29
N GLN A 30 21.06 -1.04 -13.36
CA GLN A 30 21.81 0.21 -13.35
C GLN A 30 21.11 1.36 -14.12
N THR A 31 19.87 1.18 -14.56
CA THR A 31 19.11 2.28 -15.17
C THR A 31 18.99 3.44 -14.17
N ASN A 32 19.50 4.61 -14.54
CA ASN A 32 19.40 5.79 -13.70
C ASN A 32 17.96 6.32 -13.69
N LEU A 33 17.31 6.22 -12.53
CA LEU A 33 15.91 6.62 -12.37
C LEU A 33 15.70 8.14 -12.35
N GLY A 34 16.77 8.94 -12.28
CA GLY A 34 16.66 10.40 -12.14
C GLY A 34 16.23 10.85 -10.74
N THR A 35 16.44 9.98 -9.73
CA THR A 35 16.06 10.20 -8.33
C THR A 35 17.29 10.34 -7.44
N GLY A 36 17.10 10.91 -6.24
CA GLY A 36 18.11 10.88 -5.18
C GLY A 36 18.12 9.57 -4.38
N GLY A 37 17.18 8.66 -4.66
CA GLY A 37 17.00 7.39 -3.96
C GLY A 37 16.47 7.55 -2.53
N ASN A 38 15.97 8.72 -2.15
CA ASN A 38 15.57 9.02 -0.78
C ASN A 38 14.04 8.85 -0.60
N THR A 39 13.53 9.06 0.61
CA THR A 39 12.12 8.82 0.98
C THR A 39 11.20 9.98 0.63
N ASN A 40 11.71 11.01 -0.06
CA ASN A 40 10.90 12.16 -0.47
C ASN A 40 9.78 11.71 -1.42
N PRO A 41 8.62 12.38 -1.38
CA PRO A 41 7.46 11.94 -2.16
C PRO A 41 7.67 11.81 -3.67
N GLU A 42 8.50 12.67 -4.28
CA GLU A 42 8.80 12.67 -5.71
C GLU A 42 9.59 11.42 -6.11
N ASP A 43 10.66 11.11 -5.39
CA ASP A 43 11.47 9.89 -5.60
C ASP A 43 10.60 8.64 -5.44
N ARG A 44 9.73 8.61 -4.43
CA ARG A 44 8.77 7.51 -4.22
C ARG A 44 7.80 7.37 -5.38
N PHE A 45 7.32 8.49 -5.94
CA PHE A 45 6.41 8.47 -7.07
C PHE A 45 7.12 7.95 -8.33
N ILE A 46 8.33 8.45 -8.62
CA ILE A 46 9.15 8.00 -9.74
C ILE A 46 9.45 6.50 -9.62
N HIS A 47 9.89 6.02 -8.45
CA HIS A 47 10.16 4.61 -8.21
C HIS A 47 8.94 3.72 -8.45
N ALA A 48 7.80 4.07 -7.85
CA ALA A 48 6.58 3.30 -8.00
C ALA A 48 6.10 3.30 -9.47
N THR A 49 6.18 4.43 -10.17
CA THR A 49 5.84 4.52 -11.59
C THR A 49 6.77 3.71 -12.46
N TYR A 50 8.08 3.79 -12.23
CA TYR A 50 9.09 3.06 -12.98
C TYR A 50 8.84 1.56 -12.89
N PHE A 51 8.83 1.00 -11.67
CA PHE A 51 8.65 -0.45 -11.50
C PHE A 51 7.28 -0.94 -11.92
N SER A 52 6.22 -0.13 -11.75
CA SER A 52 4.88 -0.52 -12.19
C SER A 52 4.76 -0.70 -13.71
N LYS A 53 5.57 0.02 -14.51
CA LYS A 53 5.58 -0.14 -15.98
C LYS A 53 6.10 -1.50 -16.44
N HIS A 54 6.90 -2.18 -15.60
CA HIS A 54 7.43 -3.51 -15.90
C HIS A 54 6.52 -4.64 -15.44
N LEU A 55 5.42 -4.34 -14.74
CA LEU A 55 4.47 -5.36 -14.33
C LEU A 55 3.76 -5.94 -15.55
N THR A 56 3.71 -7.27 -15.61
CA THR A 56 2.93 -8.03 -16.58
C THR A 56 1.58 -8.44 -15.99
N GLU A 57 0.66 -8.88 -16.84
CA GLU A 57 -0.64 -9.43 -16.42
C GLU A 57 -0.45 -10.49 -15.31
N PRO A 58 -1.20 -10.41 -14.21
CA PRO A 58 -1.09 -11.40 -13.15
C PRO A 58 -1.69 -12.75 -13.54
N SER A 59 -1.09 -13.84 -13.07
CA SER A 59 -1.60 -15.20 -13.29
C SER A 59 -2.72 -15.61 -12.32
N SER A 60 -2.93 -14.83 -11.26
CA SER A 60 -3.96 -15.02 -10.24
C SER A 60 -4.11 -13.73 -9.42
N ILE A 61 -5.17 -13.63 -8.62
CA ILE A 61 -5.39 -12.49 -7.72
C ILE A 61 -4.19 -12.31 -6.76
N ILE A 62 -3.73 -13.40 -6.13
CA ILE A 62 -2.56 -13.38 -5.24
C ILE A 62 -1.31 -12.91 -5.99
N ASN A 63 -1.08 -13.41 -7.22
CA ASN A 63 0.05 -12.97 -8.02
C ASN A 63 -0.02 -11.46 -8.32
N GLY A 64 -1.21 -10.92 -8.62
CA GLY A 64 -1.42 -9.49 -8.81
C GLY A 64 -1.13 -8.67 -7.55
N ILE A 65 -1.59 -9.13 -6.39
CA ILE A 65 -1.30 -8.48 -5.11
C ILE A 65 0.19 -8.48 -4.82
N VAL A 66 0.89 -9.61 -5.01
CA VAL A 66 2.35 -9.68 -4.79
C VAL A 66 3.08 -8.72 -5.72
N LYS A 67 2.69 -8.66 -7.01
CA LYS A 67 3.25 -7.71 -7.97
C LYS A 67 3.07 -6.25 -7.51
N LEU A 68 1.86 -5.85 -7.12
CA LEU A 68 1.60 -4.49 -6.64
C LEU A 68 2.32 -4.16 -5.32
N ASP A 69 2.32 -5.11 -4.38
CA ASP A 69 2.99 -4.95 -3.08
C ASP A 69 4.52 -4.79 -3.23
N SER A 70 5.09 -5.40 -4.28
CA SER A 70 6.52 -5.34 -4.59
C SER A 70 6.97 -3.99 -5.19
N THR A 71 6.08 -3.25 -5.84
CA THR A 71 6.42 -1.93 -6.41
C THR A 71 6.19 -0.79 -5.43
N MET A 72 5.55 -1.06 -4.30
CA MET A 72 5.24 -0.05 -3.30
C MET A 72 6.49 0.35 -2.51
N PHE A 73 6.85 1.63 -2.60
CA PHE A 73 7.95 2.19 -1.81
C PHE A 73 7.58 2.26 -0.33
N ARG A 74 8.38 1.61 0.52
CA ARG A 74 8.21 1.63 1.99
C ARG A 74 9.29 2.48 2.61
N ILE A 75 8.90 3.38 3.49
CA ILE A 75 9.84 4.22 4.24
C ILE A 75 10.32 3.41 5.43
N PRO A 76 11.65 3.21 5.59
CA PRO A 76 12.19 2.46 6.72
C PRO A 76 11.83 3.08 8.07
N HIS A 77 11.78 2.23 9.11
CA HIS A 77 11.78 2.71 10.49
C HIS A 77 13.03 3.54 10.75
N ASP A 78 12.87 4.55 11.61
CA ASP A 78 13.93 5.47 12.02
C ASP A 78 14.58 6.30 10.89
N ALA A 79 14.04 6.23 9.67
CA ALA A 79 14.50 7.08 8.57
C ALA A 79 14.19 8.56 8.86
N PRO A 80 15.18 9.46 8.79
CA PRO A 80 14.95 10.90 8.97
C PRO A 80 14.12 11.43 7.81
N ASN A 81 13.11 12.27 8.11
CA ASN A 81 12.28 12.89 7.09
C ASN A 81 12.37 14.42 7.12
N ARG A 82 11.88 15.06 8.19
CA ARG A 82 11.90 16.52 8.31
C ARG A 82 11.91 16.98 9.76
N PRO A 83 12.50 18.14 10.07
CA PRO A 83 12.36 18.74 11.39
C PRO A 83 10.92 19.22 11.63
N ILE A 84 10.40 18.94 12.82
CA ILE A 84 9.15 19.49 13.36
C ILE A 84 9.50 20.12 14.69
N ASN A 85 9.29 21.44 14.83
CA ASN A 85 9.65 22.21 16.03
C ASN A 85 11.12 21.98 16.48
N GLY A 86 12.06 21.97 15.51
CA GLY A 86 13.49 21.78 15.77
C GLY A 86 13.94 20.34 16.03
N THR A 87 13.00 19.38 16.11
CA THR A 87 13.31 17.95 16.32
C THR A 87 13.12 17.17 15.03
N MET A 88 14.10 16.33 14.64
CA MET A 88 13.97 15.47 13.46
C MET A 88 12.85 14.45 13.65
N ALA A 89 11.85 14.47 12.77
CA ALA A 89 10.77 13.50 12.76
C ALA A 89 10.93 12.50 11.61
N GLY A 90 10.52 11.24 11.86
CA GLY A 90 10.41 10.20 10.84
C GLY A 90 9.04 10.19 10.14
N TYR A 91 8.89 9.30 9.16
CA TYR A 91 7.62 9.03 8.47
C TYR A 91 7.58 7.60 7.93
N ALA A 92 7.92 6.65 8.81
CA ALA A 92 8.04 5.25 8.48
C ALA A 92 6.70 4.63 8.07
N THR A 93 6.75 3.63 7.18
CA THR A 93 5.55 2.93 6.72
C THR A 93 5.05 1.97 7.80
N GLU A 94 3.89 2.27 8.39
CA GLU A 94 3.24 1.44 9.42
C GLU A 94 2.47 0.26 8.83
N TYR A 95 1.73 0.47 7.74
CA TYR A 95 0.95 -0.59 7.10
C TYR A 95 0.81 -0.40 5.60
N SER A 96 0.48 -1.47 4.89
CA SER A 96 0.09 -1.45 3.49
C SER A 96 -1.22 -2.21 3.26
N VAL A 97 -1.97 -1.78 2.25
CA VAL A 97 -3.26 -2.36 1.87
C VAL A 97 -3.25 -2.60 0.37
N ASN A 98 -3.48 -3.85 -0.03
CA ASN A 98 -3.74 -4.21 -1.42
C ASN A 98 -5.13 -4.82 -1.52
N ARG A 99 -5.95 -4.37 -2.48
CA ARG A 99 -7.31 -4.88 -2.65
C ARG A 99 -7.57 -5.23 -4.11
N HIS A 100 -8.10 -6.43 -4.32
CA HIS A 100 -8.73 -6.79 -5.58
C HIS A 100 -10.20 -6.38 -5.53
N LEU A 101 -10.59 -5.42 -6.36
CA LEU A 101 -11.90 -4.76 -6.26
C LEU A 101 -13.06 -5.70 -6.63
N GLN A 102 -12.85 -6.59 -7.60
CA GLN A 102 -13.88 -7.49 -8.11
C GLN A 102 -14.20 -8.65 -7.17
N SER A 103 -13.19 -9.23 -6.49
CA SER A 103 -13.44 -10.31 -5.51
C SER A 103 -13.61 -9.81 -4.08
N GLY A 104 -13.17 -8.59 -3.78
CA GLY A 104 -13.14 -8.06 -2.42
C GLY A 104 -11.95 -8.53 -1.57
N GLU A 105 -11.11 -9.43 -2.07
CA GLU A 105 -9.91 -9.87 -1.36
C GLU A 105 -9.00 -8.68 -1.05
N THR A 106 -8.72 -8.49 0.23
CA THR A 106 -7.92 -7.39 0.77
C THR A 106 -6.80 -7.95 1.62
N PHE A 107 -5.57 -7.58 1.30
CA PHE A 107 -4.36 -8.01 1.99
C PHE A 107 -3.79 -6.83 2.76
N ILE A 108 -3.45 -7.08 4.02
CA ILE A 108 -2.84 -6.13 4.92
C ILE A 108 -1.45 -6.65 5.31
N ARG A 109 -0.47 -5.76 5.28
CA ARG A 109 0.78 -5.92 6.03
C ARG A 109 0.82 -4.84 7.10
N TYR A 110 0.99 -5.23 8.35
CA TYR A 110 1.22 -4.32 9.48
C TYR A 110 2.63 -4.53 10.01
N GLN A 111 3.36 -3.44 10.26
CA GLN A 111 4.77 -3.45 10.64
C GLN A 111 5.10 -2.24 11.50
N TRP A 112 4.78 -2.29 12.80
CA TRP A 112 5.08 -1.19 13.71
C TRP A 112 5.27 -1.63 15.15
N GLY A 113 6.22 -1.00 15.84
CA GLY A 113 6.64 -1.43 17.17
C GLY A 113 7.05 -2.90 17.16
N ASP A 114 6.46 -3.68 18.07
CA ASP A 114 6.71 -5.11 18.22
C ASP A 114 5.75 -5.99 17.37
N VAL A 115 4.95 -5.40 16.48
CA VAL A 115 3.95 -6.11 15.68
C VAL A 115 4.38 -6.19 14.23
N TYR A 116 4.49 -7.42 13.73
CA TYR A 116 4.80 -7.73 12.33
C TYR A 116 3.88 -8.83 11.81
N THR A 117 2.80 -8.45 11.13
CA THR A 117 1.74 -9.38 10.68
C THR A 117 1.38 -9.19 9.22
N GLN A 118 0.94 -10.28 8.59
CA GLN A 118 0.38 -10.30 7.25
C GLN A 118 -0.87 -11.17 7.25
N PHE A 119 -2.00 -10.59 6.86
CA PHE A 119 -3.29 -11.28 6.85
C PHE A 119 -4.15 -10.76 5.70
N LYS A 120 -5.21 -11.50 5.38
CA LYS A 120 -6.19 -11.11 4.38
C LYS A 120 -7.61 -11.21 4.92
N TYR A 121 -8.51 -10.43 4.34
CA TYR A 121 -9.95 -10.54 4.56
C TYR A 121 -10.70 -10.21 3.28
N ASN A 122 -11.94 -10.69 3.16
CA ASN A 122 -12.81 -10.36 2.03
C ASN A 122 -13.79 -9.24 2.40
N THR A 123 -13.62 -8.08 1.77
CA THR A 123 -14.45 -6.90 2.02
C THR A 123 -15.89 -7.09 1.56
N GLN A 124 -16.11 -7.79 0.45
CA GLN A 124 -17.46 -8.02 -0.06
C GLN A 124 -18.25 -8.97 0.85
N GLN A 125 -17.62 -10.03 1.35
CA GLN A 125 -18.26 -10.93 2.32
C GLN A 125 -18.58 -10.21 3.63
N ILE A 126 -17.67 -9.35 4.12
CA ILE A 126 -17.94 -8.51 5.29
C ILE A 126 -19.13 -7.59 5.03
N GLN A 127 -19.20 -6.93 3.88
CA GLN A 127 -20.33 -6.07 3.52
C GLN A 127 -21.65 -6.86 3.43
N GLN A 128 -21.62 -8.05 2.82
CA GLN A 128 -22.78 -8.94 2.70
C GLN A 128 -23.28 -9.46 4.06
N SER A 129 -22.42 -9.50 5.09
CA SER A 129 -22.82 -9.92 6.43
C SER A 129 -23.79 -8.94 7.11
N ASN A 130 -23.92 -7.70 6.60
CA ASN A 130 -24.72 -6.62 7.19
C ASN A 130 -24.43 -6.37 8.68
N LYS A 131 -23.21 -6.68 9.14
CA LYS A 131 -22.76 -6.41 10.50
C LYS A 131 -21.91 -5.15 10.57
N LEU A 132 -22.03 -4.43 11.68
CA LEU A 132 -21.08 -3.39 12.05
C LEU A 132 -19.79 -4.04 12.55
N ILE A 133 -18.70 -3.85 11.81
CA ILE A 133 -17.41 -4.45 12.07
C ILE A 133 -16.41 -3.40 12.60
N PHE A 134 -15.68 -3.75 13.65
CA PHE A 134 -14.49 -3.04 14.11
C PHE A 134 -13.43 -4.05 14.55
N PHE A 135 -12.22 -3.95 14.02
CA PHE A 135 -11.08 -4.74 14.48
C PHE A 135 -9.78 -3.92 14.35
N LYS A 136 -8.78 -4.28 15.16
CA LYS A 136 -7.48 -3.59 15.20
C LYS A 136 -6.48 -4.31 14.30
N ILE A 137 -6.06 -3.67 13.21
CA ILE A 137 -5.04 -4.23 12.31
C ILE A 137 -3.66 -4.40 12.98
N SER A 138 -3.44 -3.71 14.11
CA SER A 138 -2.25 -3.80 14.93
C SER A 138 -2.24 -4.97 15.91
N SER A 139 -3.24 -5.86 15.86
CA SER A 139 -3.28 -7.03 16.72
C SER A 139 -2.30 -8.11 16.23
N SER A 140 -1.46 -8.62 17.13
CA SER A 140 -0.40 -9.59 16.80
C SER A 140 -0.91 -11.00 16.51
N ASP A 141 -2.18 -11.28 16.80
CA ASP A 141 -2.85 -12.56 16.57
C ASP A 141 -3.48 -12.68 15.18
N LEU A 142 -3.46 -11.61 14.36
CA LEU A 142 -4.01 -11.64 13.01
C LEU A 142 -3.08 -12.37 12.05
N MET A 143 -3.52 -13.53 11.55
CA MET A 143 -2.76 -14.35 10.61
C MET A 143 -3.69 -15.05 9.62
N GLY A 144 -3.23 -15.20 8.37
CA GLY A 144 -3.98 -15.94 7.35
C GLY A 144 -5.23 -15.21 6.87
N ASP A 145 -6.30 -15.96 6.57
CA ASP A 145 -7.60 -15.41 6.19
C ASP A 145 -8.47 -15.19 7.43
N ILE A 146 -8.70 -13.93 7.78
CA ILE A 146 -9.46 -13.53 8.97
C ILE A 146 -10.91 -13.17 8.65
N THR A 147 -11.41 -13.44 7.44
CA THR A 147 -12.74 -12.97 7.00
C THR A 147 -13.85 -13.39 7.97
N GLN A 148 -13.91 -14.67 8.33
CA GLN A 148 -14.94 -15.18 9.23
C GLN A 148 -14.74 -14.67 10.66
N GLN A 149 -13.50 -14.65 11.16
CA GLN A 149 -13.17 -14.06 12.47
C GLN A 149 -13.68 -12.62 12.59
N VAL A 150 -13.51 -11.83 11.53
CA VAL A 150 -13.99 -10.45 11.48
C VAL A 150 -15.52 -10.38 11.45
N ILE A 151 -16.19 -11.19 10.63
CA ILE A 151 -17.66 -11.26 10.57
C ILE A 151 -18.26 -11.71 11.92
N ASP A 152 -17.65 -12.68 12.58
CA ASP A 152 -18.14 -13.22 13.86
C ASP A 152 -18.01 -12.20 15.00
N SER A 153 -17.01 -11.31 14.94
CA SER A 153 -16.84 -10.20 15.88
C SER A 153 -17.86 -9.07 15.71
N GLY A 154 -18.59 -9.07 14.59
CA GLY A 154 -19.52 -8.01 14.21
C GLY A 154 -20.80 -7.96 15.02
N ARG A 155 -21.32 -6.74 15.24
CA ARG A 155 -22.65 -6.51 15.81
C ARG A 155 -23.69 -6.42 14.70
N SER A 156 -24.84 -7.07 14.86
CA SER A 156 -25.98 -6.90 13.96
C SER A 156 -26.41 -5.43 13.93
N ILE A 157 -26.73 -4.93 12.74
CA ILE A 157 -27.41 -3.64 12.62
C ILE A 157 -28.88 -3.93 12.82
N ASP A 158 -29.40 -3.69 14.04
CA ASP A 158 -30.82 -3.82 14.32
C ASP A 158 -31.57 -2.78 13.46
N THR A 159 -32.19 -3.22 12.38
CA THR A 159 -33.16 -2.44 11.62
C THR A 159 -34.51 -2.46 12.34
N GLU A 160 -34.57 -1.93 13.55
CA GLU A 160 -35.82 -1.61 14.25
C GLU A 160 -35.88 -0.10 14.52
N ALA A 161 -36.23 0.67 13.49
CA ALA A 161 -36.81 2.00 13.65
C ALA A 161 -37.39 2.45 12.30
N SER A 162 -38.62 2.04 11.98
CA SER A 162 -39.57 2.75 11.11
C SER A 162 -40.90 1.98 11.08
N HIS A 163 -41.72 2.18 12.11
CA HIS A 163 -43.18 2.03 12.01
C HIS A 163 -43.78 3.43 11.90
#